data_AF-A0A7M1PXD2-F1
#
_entry.id   AF-A0A7M1PXD2-F1
#
_cell.length_a   1.000
_cell.length_b   1.000
_cell.length_c   1.000
_cell.angle_alpha   90.00
_cell.angle_beta   90.00
_cell.angle_gamma   90.00
#
_symmetry.space_group_name_H-M   'P 1'
#
loop_
_entity.id
_entity.type
_entity.pdbx_description
1 polymer ?
#
loop_
_entity_poly.entity_id
_entity_poly.type
_entity_poly.pdbx_seq_one_letter_code
_entity_poly.pdbx_strand_id
1 'polypeptide(L)'
;MKILQNVDRRIIYLLIFLALAIPLLNPIGLPFSINEASQRFYDEVEALQPGDVVLLSFDYSPSGSAQLDPQGRAVLKHVFSKPGVKVVTVAFWPSGPLFSDKFIAELEGTHDKVYGEDYVSLGYIAGAETAISAVAKNFHQAFSVDRRNNKVSDIPMMKNIKSAADVNLMISFSSGSPGIPEHIRQIVTVYGTKFVAGMNSVSVSANTPYYNAGQLQGYLNGLRGAAEYEMLNNDPGPATASMDSLSFSHLTVILFILLGNIAYFTNPDRKNR
;
A
#
# COMPACT_ATOMS: atom_id res chain seq x y z
N MET A 1 -7.68 2.20 48.51
CA MET A 1 -7.68 0.88 47.83
C MET A 1 -9.05 0.24 47.61
N LYS A 2 -10.12 0.61 48.35
CA LYS A 2 -11.53 0.31 47.96
C LYS A 2 -11.98 0.97 46.64
N ILE A 3 -11.24 1.98 46.17
CA ILE A 3 -11.56 2.76 44.95
C ILE A 3 -11.34 1.93 43.68
N LEU A 4 -10.29 1.07 43.60
CA LEU A 4 -10.05 0.25 42.41
C LEU A 4 -11.09 -0.87 42.21
N GLN A 5 -11.72 -1.35 43.28
CA GLN A 5 -12.73 -2.41 43.20
C GLN A 5 -14.14 -1.89 42.91
N ASN A 6 -14.37 -0.59 43.09
CA ASN A 6 -15.64 0.09 42.83
C ASN A 6 -15.55 1.05 41.62
N VAL A 7 -14.54 0.90 40.75
CA VAL A 7 -14.47 1.69 39.51
C VAL A 7 -15.67 1.31 38.65
N ASP A 8 -16.54 2.28 38.39
CA ASP A 8 -17.65 2.09 37.46
C ASP A 8 -17.09 1.68 36.10
N ARG A 9 -17.60 0.57 35.56
CA ARG A 9 -17.28 0.06 34.21
C ARG A 9 -17.34 1.15 33.14
N ARG A 10 -18.18 2.17 33.31
CA ARG A 10 -18.29 3.34 32.41
C ARG A 10 -16.98 4.13 32.32
N ILE A 11 -16.25 4.28 33.43
CA ILE A 11 -14.96 4.98 33.46
C ILE A 11 -13.92 4.15 32.71
N ILE A 12 -13.93 2.82 32.87
CA ILE A 12 -13.05 1.92 32.13
C ILE A 12 -13.33 2.00 30.63
N TYR A 13 -14.61 1.96 30.22
CA TYR A 13 -14.98 2.11 28.81
C TYR A 13 -14.60 3.47 28.25
N LEU A 14 -14.74 4.55 29.03
CA LEU A 14 -14.30 5.89 28.62
C LEU A 14 -12.79 5.95 28.41
N LEU A 15 -12.00 5.35 29.32
CA LEU A 15 -10.54 5.30 29.20
C LEU A 15 -10.10 4.48 27.98
N ILE A 16 -10.72 3.33 27.72
CA ILE A 16 -10.47 2.55 26.50
C ILE A 16 -10.82 3.38 25.27
N PHE A 17 -12.01 3.99 25.25
CA PHE A 17 -12.46 4.79 24.13
C PHE A 17 -11.47 5.92 23.81
N LEU A 18 -11.02 6.66 24.83
CA LEU A 18 -10.02 7.71 24.66
C LEU A 18 -8.66 7.16 24.19
N ALA A 19 -8.22 6.03 24.73
CA ALA A 19 -6.97 5.39 24.31
C ALA A 19 -7.00 4.93 22.84
N LEU A 20 -8.18 4.59 22.30
CA LEU A 20 -8.35 4.24 20.89
C LEU A 20 -8.58 5.45 19.98
N ALA A 21 -9.34 6.44 20.46
CA ALA A 21 -9.75 7.60 19.67
C ALA A 21 -8.61 8.60 19.46
N ILE A 22 -7.77 8.83 20.48
CA ILE A 22 -6.67 9.81 20.38
C ILE A 22 -5.69 9.44 19.25
N PRO A 23 -5.16 8.21 19.14
CA PRO A 23 -4.22 7.85 18.08
C PRO A 23 -4.85 7.78 16.68
N LEU A 24 -6.17 7.52 16.61
CA LEU A 24 -6.90 7.54 15.34
C LEU A 24 -7.05 8.96 14.78
N LEU A 25 -7.20 9.97 15.65
CA LEU A 25 -7.34 11.36 15.25
C LEU A 25 -5.99 12.05 15.05
N ASN A 26 -5.01 11.72 15.89
CA ASN A 26 -3.66 12.25 15.83
C ASN A 26 -2.67 11.07 15.92
N PRO A 27 -2.29 10.47 14.77
CA PRO A 27 -1.24 9.47 14.74
C PRO A 27 0.05 10.05 15.33
N ILE A 28 0.61 9.34 16.31
CA ILE A 28 1.86 9.71 16.99
C ILE A 28 3.05 9.09 16.25
N GLY A 29 2.83 8.00 15.51
CA GLY A 29 3.87 7.24 14.85
C GLY A 29 4.74 6.52 15.87
N LEU A 30 4.13 5.67 16.71
CA LEU A 30 4.89 4.89 17.69
C LEU A 30 5.98 4.10 16.97
N PRO A 31 7.22 4.08 17.48
CA PRO A 31 8.32 3.44 16.79
C PRO A 31 8.07 1.94 16.68
N PHE A 32 7.89 1.45 15.45
CA PHE A 32 7.91 0.04 15.12
C PHE A 32 9.03 -0.24 14.13
N SER A 33 9.55 -1.48 14.14
CA SER A 33 10.60 -1.88 13.22
C SER A 33 10.06 -1.97 11.79
N ILE A 34 10.80 -1.34 10.87
CA ILE A 34 10.54 -1.40 9.43
C ILE A 34 11.08 -2.74 8.92
N ASN A 35 10.27 -3.46 8.16
CA ASN A 35 10.70 -4.73 7.57
C ASN A 35 11.67 -4.47 6.41
N GLU A 36 12.69 -5.31 6.27
CA GLU A 36 13.64 -5.26 5.15
C GLU A 36 12.92 -5.25 3.79
N ALA A 37 11.88 -6.06 3.62
CA ALA A 37 11.13 -6.11 2.35
C ALA A 37 10.44 -4.78 2.02
N SER A 38 9.97 -4.03 3.03
CA SER A 38 9.34 -2.72 2.85
C SER A 38 10.37 -1.61 2.66
N GLN A 39 11.52 -1.69 3.33
CA GLN A 39 12.66 -0.81 3.04
C GLN A 39 13.12 -0.98 1.59
N ARG A 40 13.32 -2.21 1.10
CA ARG A 40 13.74 -2.45 -0.29
C ARG A 40 12.70 -1.98 -1.31
N PHE A 41 11.41 -2.11 -1.00
CA PHE A 41 10.37 -1.50 -1.85
C PHE A 41 10.59 0.01 -1.94
N TYR A 42 10.74 0.68 -0.79
CA TYR A 42 10.97 2.12 -0.73
C TYR A 42 12.23 2.55 -1.48
N ASP A 43 13.33 1.82 -1.32
CA ASP A 43 14.60 2.09 -1.97
C ASP A 43 14.49 2.02 -3.51
N GLU A 44 13.70 1.07 -4.05
CA GLU A 44 13.46 0.99 -5.50
C GLU A 44 12.67 2.19 -6.04
N VAL A 45 11.73 2.73 -5.25
CA VAL A 45 11.02 3.98 -5.60
C VAL A 45 11.95 5.19 -5.45
N GLU A 46 12.81 5.19 -4.44
CA GLU A 46 13.78 6.26 -4.24
C GLU A 46 14.84 6.34 -5.33
N ALA A 47 15.24 5.19 -5.86
CA ALA A 47 16.22 5.07 -6.93
C ALA A 47 15.73 5.64 -8.28
N LEU A 48 14.43 5.92 -8.45
CA LEU A 48 13.87 6.48 -9.68
C LEU A 48 14.50 7.83 -10.02
N GLN A 49 14.89 7.98 -11.28
CA GLN A 49 15.49 9.19 -11.84
C GLN A 49 14.50 9.93 -12.77
N PRO A 50 14.73 11.24 -13.03
CA PRO A 50 13.93 11.96 -14.02
C PRO A 50 13.95 11.26 -15.39
N GLY A 51 12.76 11.05 -15.97
CA GLY A 51 12.59 10.31 -17.22
C GLY A 51 12.27 8.83 -17.05
N ASP A 52 12.47 8.25 -15.86
CA ASP A 52 12.08 6.86 -15.59
C ASP A 52 10.56 6.70 -15.67
N VAL A 53 10.14 5.52 -16.14
CA VAL A 53 8.74 5.15 -16.31
C VAL A 53 8.34 4.13 -15.26
N VAL A 54 7.27 4.46 -14.52
CA VAL A 54 6.66 3.58 -13.52
C VAL A 54 5.32 3.08 -14.05
N LEU A 55 5.17 1.75 -14.13
CA LEU A 55 3.89 1.10 -14.40
C LEU A 55 3.25 0.69 -13.08
N LEU A 56 2.04 1.19 -12.81
CA LEU A 56 1.30 0.93 -11.58
C LEU A 56 0.02 0.16 -11.89
N SER A 57 -0.24 -0.90 -11.14
CA SER A 57 -1.51 -1.63 -11.20
C SER A 57 -2.22 -1.73 -9.85
N PHE A 58 -3.54 -1.53 -9.89
CA PHE A 58 -4.43 -1.64 -8.74
C PHE A 58 -5.38 -2.81 -8.97
N ASP A 59 -4.93 -4.01 -8.66
CA ASP A 59 -5.52 -5.30 -9.02
C ASP A 59 -6.19 -5.96 -7.80
N TYR A 60 -7.18 -5.28 -7.23
CA TYR A 60 -7.93 -5.77 -6.07
C TYR A 60 -9.38 -5.30 -6.08
N SER A 61 -10.18 -5.90 -5.21
CA SER A 61 -11.60 -5.58 -5.01
C SER A 61 -11.83 -4.83 -3.69
N PRO A 62 -13.02 -4.25 -3.47
CA PRO A 62 -13.32 -3.51 -2.23
C PRO A 62 -13.08 -4.30 -0.93
N SER A 63 -13.11 -5.63 -0.95
CA SER A 63 -12.81 -6.45 0.23
C SER A 63 -11.34 -6.40 0.66
N GLY A 64 -10.42 -6.09 -0.25
CA GLY A 64 -8.99 -5.91 0.04
C GLY A 64 -8.58 -4.47 0.35
N SER A 65 -9.48 -3.51 0.15
CA SER A 65 -9.19 -2.07 0.21
C SER A 65 -8.64 -1.62 1.57
N ALA A 66 -9.14 -2.20 2.67
CA ALA A 66 -8.68 -1.86 4.02
C ALA A 66 -7.16 -2.03 4.23
N GLN A 67 -6.52 -2.92 3.47
CA GLN A 67 -5.08 -3.14 3.51
C GLN A 67 -4.35 -2.48 2.35
N LEU A 68 -4.95 -2.46 1.15
CA LEU A 68 -4.28 -2.04 -0.09
C LEU A 68 -4.46 -0.56 -0.41
N ASP A 69 -5.56 0.09 -0.03
CA ASP A 69 -5.76 1.52 -0.28
C ASP A 69 -4.68 2.38 0.37
N PRO A 70 -4.32 2.19 1.66
CA PRO A 70 -3.25 2.98 2.27
C PRO A 70 -1.89 2.75 1.61
N GLN A 71 -1.60 1.51 1.16
CA GLN A 71 -0.36 1.21 0.41
C GLN A 71 -0.33 1.96 -0.91
N GLY A 72 -1.38 1.79 -1.72
CA GLY A 72 -1.50 2.40 -3.04
C GLY A 72 -1.44 3.91 -2.99
N ARG A 73 -2.12 4.52 -2.02
CA ARG A 73 -2.12 5.96 -1.79
C ARG A 73 -0.74 6.50 -1.42
N ALA A 74 -0.09 5.90 -0.41
CA ALA A 74 1.22 6.36 0.07
C ALA A 74 2.30 6.19 -1.00
N VAL A 75 2.29 5.07 -1.73
CA VAL A 75 3.23 4.81 -2.82
C VAL A 75 2.99 5.73 -4.01
N LEU A 76 1.73 5.90 -4.46
CA LEU A 76 1.44 6.78 -5.59
C LEU A 76 1.82 8.23 -5.28
N LYS A 77 1.51 8.71 -4.07
CA LYS A 77 1.94 10.04 -3.59
C LYS A 77 3.47 10.17 -3.64
N HIS A 78 4.20 9.15 -3.18
CA HIS A 78 5.66 9.14 -3.24
C HIS A 78 6.17 9.21 -4.68
N VAL A 79 5.68 8.34 -5.57
CA VAL A 79 6.06 8.34 -7.00
C VAL A 79 5.73 9.67 -7.68
N PHE A 80 4.57 10.28 -7.39
CA PHE A 80 4.18 11.58 -7.93
C PHE A 80 5.11 12.71 -7.46
N SER A 81 5.64 12.61 -6.25
CA SER A 81 6.60 13.58 -5.72
C SER A 81 7.97 13.53 -6.40
N LYS A 82 8.30 12.44 -7.13
CA LYS A 82 9.56 12.31 -7.85
C LYS A 82 9.56 13.20 -9.12
N PRO A 83 10.48 14.17 -9.23
CA PRO A 83 10.52 15.10 -10.35
C PRO A 83 10.86 14.38 -11.66
N GLY A 84 10.13 14.68 -12.73
CA GLY A 84 10.37 14.12 -14.06
C GLY A 84 10.05 12.64 -14.27
N VAL A 85 9.69 11.89 -13.22
CA VAL A 85 9.22 10.49 -13.34
C VAL A 85 7.86 10.44 -14.05
N LYS A 86 7.72 9.47 -14.96
CA LYS A 86 6.52 9.23 -15.76
C LYS A 86 5.69 8.10 -15.14
N VAL A 87 4.39 8.30 -15.00
CA VAL A 87 3.48 7.35 -14.34
C VAL A 87 2.43 6.82 -15.31
N VAL A 88 2.37 5.50 -15.48
CA VAL A 88 1.34 4.84 -16.26
C VAL A 88 0.54 3.95 -15.32
N THR A 89 -0.77 4.20 -15.16
CA THR A 89 -1.65 3.30 -14.41
C THR A 89 -2.44 2.39 -15.34
N VAL A 90 -2.51 1.11 -14.99
CA VAL A 90 -3.26 0.09 -15.73
C VAL A 90 -3.99 -0.82 -14.75
N ALA A 91 -5.10 -1.41 -15.16
CA ALA A 91 -5.83 -2.38 -14.36
C ALA A 91 -6.04 -3.69 -15.12
N PHE A 92 -5.79 -4.79 -14.42
CA PHE A 92 -6.08 -6.16 -14.88
C PHE A 92 -7.24 -6.77 -14.10
N TRP A 93 -7.82 -6.01 -13.16
CA TRP A 93 -9.10 -6.27 -12.51
C TRP A 93 -10.15 -5.23 -12.92
N PRO A 94 -11.43 -5.62 -13.09
CA PRO A 94 -12.49 -4.68 -13.45
C PRO A 94 -12.65 -3.50 -12.48
N SER A 95 -12.36 -3.72 -11.19
CA SER A 95 -12.44 -2.70 -10.14
C SER A 95 -11.21 -1.79 -10.08
N GLY A 96 -10.10 -2.14 -10.72
CA GLY A 96 -8.85 -1.41 -10.61
C GLY A 96 -8.92 0.07 -11.01
N PRO A 97 -9.62 0.45 -12.11
CA PRO A 97 -9.74 1.85 -12.48
C PRO A 97 -10.40 2.71 -11.40
N LEU A 98 -11.33 2.16 -10.62
CA LEU A 98 -11.97 2.89 -9.52
C LEU A 98 -10.94 3.36 -8.48
N PHE A 99 -9.98 2.51 -8.14
CA PHE A 99 -8.95 2.81 -7.15
C PHE A 99 -7.89 3.76 -7.71
N SER A 100 -7.41 3.51 -8.93
CA SER A 100 -6.44 4.42 -9.56
C SER A 100 -7.02 5.82 -9.76
N ASP A 101 -8.27 5.92 -10.23
CA ASP A 101 -8.94 7.22 -10.45
C ASP A 101 -9.12 7.97 -9.12
N LYS A 102 -9.51 7.27 -8.05
CA LYS A 102 -9.62 7.84 -6.70
C LYS A 102 -8.29 8.46 -6.25
N PHE A 103 -7.18 7.73 -6.32
CA PHE A 103 -5.90 8.23 -5.82
C PHE A 103 -5.28 9.30 -6.73
N ILE A 104 -5.44 9.17 -8.05
CA ILE A 104 -5.02 10.20 -8.99
C ILE A 104 -5.78 11.50 -8.73
N ALA A 105 -7.10 11.45 -8.47
CA ALA A 105 -7.89 12.64 -8.19
C ALA A 105 -7.43 13.38 -6.93
N GLU A 106 -6.90 12.66 -5.93
CA GLU A 106 -6.32 13.27 -4.73
C GLU A 106 -4.98 13.99 -4.98
N LEU A 107 -4.27 13.61 -6.05
CA LEU A 107 -2.94 14.14 -6.41
C LEU A 107 -2.99 15.07 -7.63
N GLU A 108 -4.11 15.18 -8.32
CA GLU A 108 -4.25 16.03 -9.50
C GLU A 108 -4.06 17.51 -9.12
N GLY A 109 -3.23 18.21 -9.89
CA GLY A 109 -2.84 19.60 -9.58
C GLY A 109 -1.78 19.74 -8.48
N THR A 110 -1.20 18.63 -8.01
CA THR A 110 -0.07 18.63 -7.08
C THR A 110 1.23 18.21 -7.78
N HIS A 111 2.38 18.55 -7.18
CA HIS A 111 3.72 18.10 -7.61
C HIS A 111 4.09 18.44 -9.07
N ASP A 112 3.49 19.49 -9.65
CA ASP A 112 3.73 19.97 -11.02
C ASP A 112 3.60 18.88 -12.11
N LYS A 113 2.75 17.87 -11.87
CA LYS A 113 2.49 16.77 -12.82
C LYS A 113 1.34 17.14 -13.75
N VAL A 114 1.55 16.98 -15.07
CA VAL A 114 0.53 17.26 -16.09
C VAL A 114 0.04 15.96 -16.75
N TYR A 115 -1.29 15.81 -16.87
CA TYR A 115 -1.88 14.64 -17.53
C TYR A 115 -1.45 14.54 -18.99
N GLY A 116 -1.03 13.35 -19.41
CA GLY A 116 -0.55 13.05 -20.76
C GLY A 116 0.91 13.44 -21.04
N GLU A 117 1.51 14.27 -20.17
CA GLU A 117 2.94 14.58 -20.20
C GLU A 117 3.70 13.81 -19.12
N ASP A 118 3.18 13.74 -17.90
CA ASP A 118 3.83 13.08 -16.77
C ASP A 118 3.08 11.86 -16.27
N TYR A 119 1.77 11.81 -16.43
CA TYR A 119 1.00 10.64 -16.03
C TYR A 119 -0.20 10.36 -16.95
N VAL A 120 -0.54 9.08 -17.07
CA VAL A 120 -1.71 8.62 -17.83
C VAL A 120 -2.34 7.43 -17.12
N SER A 121 -3.67 7.31 -17.27
CA SER A 121 -4.41 6.12 -16.83
C SER A 121 -4.98 5.43 -18.06
N LEU A 122 -4.54 4.20 -18.33
CA LEU A 122 -4.98 3.39 -19.47
C LEU A 122 -6.32 2.69 -19.21
N GLY A 123 -6.70 2.52 -17.95
CA GLY A 123 -7.93 1.84 -17.55
C GLY A 123 -7.79 0.32 -17.46
N TYR A 124 -8.91 -0.38 -17.64
CA TYR A 124 -8.99 -1.84 -17.49
C TYR A 124 -8.93 -2.56 -18.83
N ILE A 125 -8.17 -3.67 -18.87
CA ILE A 125 -8.16 -4.60 -19.99
C ILE A 125 -8.54 -6.02 -19.54
N ALA A 126 -9.50 -6.63 -20.24
CA ALA A 126 -9.95 -7.98 -19.94
C ALA A 126 -8.99 -9.04 -20.54
N GLY A 127 -8.89 -10.19 -19.86
CA GLY A 127 -8.05 -11.31 -20.31
C GLY A 127 -7.12 -11.88 -19.23
N ALA A 128 -7.13 -11.32 -18.02
CA ALA A 128 -6.27 -11.75 -16.91
C ALA A 128 -4.79 -11.82 -17.33
N GLU A 129 -4.13 -12.96 -17.19
CA GLU A 129 -2.70 -13.10 -17.55
C GLU A 129 -2.42 -12.82 -19.04
N THR A 130 -3.34 -13.15 -19.96
CA THR A 130 -3.13 -12.84 -21.38
C THR A 130 -3.19 -11.34 -21.66
N ALA A 131 -3.98 -10.60 -20.87
CA ALA A 131 -4.02 -9.16 -20.92
C ALA A 131 -2.72 -8.53 -20.40
N ILE A 132 -2.15 -9.06 -19.31
CA ILE A 132 -0.82 -8.64 -18.82
C ILE A 132 0.23 -8.84 -19.92
N SER A 133 0.23 -10.01 -20.56
CA SER A 133 1.14 -10.32 -21.67
C SER A 133 0.98 -9.35 -22.85
N ALA A 134 -0.28 -9.06 -23.25
CA ALA A 134 -0.58 -8.15 -24.35
C ALA A 134 -0.14 -6.71 -24.05
N VAL A 135 -0.41 -6.22 -22.85
CA VAL A 135 0.01 -4.88 -22.38
C VAL A 135 1.53 -4.79 -22.31
N ALA A 136 2.18 -5.79 -21.73
CA ALA A 136 3.63 -5.84 -21.63
C ALA A 136 4.31 -5.84 -22.99
N LYS A 137 3.70 -6.49 -24.00
CA LYS A 137 4.22 -6.52 -25.37
C LYS A 137 4.04 -5.20 -26.11
N ASN A 138 2.86 -4.59 -26.03
CA ASN A 138 2.58 -3.35 -26.75
C ASN A 138 1.41 -2.58 -26.13
N PHE A 139 1.70 -1.49 -25.42
CA PHE A 139 0.68 -0.62 -24.80
C PHE A 139 -0.29 -0.03 -25.82
N HIS A 140 0.19 0.42 -26.98
CA HIS A 140 -0.61 1.07 -28.03
C HIS A 140 -1.52 0.09 -28.77
N GLN A 141 -1.13 -1.18 -28.84
CA GLN A 141 -1.98 -2.23 -29.40
C GLN A 141 -3.02 -2.71 -28.39
N ALA A 142 -2.64 -2.79 -27.11
CA ALA A 142 -3.53 -3.20 -26.03
C ALA A 142 -4.61 -2.16 -25.74
N PHE A 143 -4.28 -0.86 -25.86
CA PHE A 143 -5.19 0.26 -25.61
C PHE A 143 -5.24 1.22 -26.78
N SER A 144 -6.41 1.34 -27.41
CA SER A 144 -6.66 2.35 -28.45
C SER A 144 -6.89 3.74 -27.85
N VAL A 145 -7.55 3.80 -26.70
CA VAL A 145 -7.82 5.02 -25.94
C VAL A 145 -7.47 4.81 -24.46
N ASP A 146 -7.13 5.90 -23.80
CA ASP A 146 -6.93 5.95 -22.35
C ASP A 146 -8.27 6.04 -21.59
N ARG A 147 -8.18 6.10 -20.27
CA ARG A 147 -9.31 6.23 -19.35
C ARG A 147 -10.14 7.51 -19.53
N ARG A 148 -9.55 8.57 -20.09
CA ARG A 148 -10.18 9.87 -20.40
C ARG A 148 -10.66 9.96 -21.87
N ASN A 149 -10.65 8.85 -22.61
CA ASN A 149 -10.99 8.74 -24.04
C ASN A 149 -10.04 9.48 -25.00
N ASN A 150 -8.82 9.81 -24.57
CA ASN A 150 -7.79 10.28 -25.49
C ASN A 150 -7.18 9.09 -26.23
N LYS A 151 -6.87 9.24 -27.52
CA LYS A 151 -6.14 8.20 -28.25
C LYS A 151 -4.74 8.03 -27.66
N VAL A 152 -4.36 6.81 -27.30
CA VAL A 152 -3.05 6.54 -26.68
C VAL A 152 -1.89 6.98 -27.58
N SER A 153 -2.06 6.89 -28.89
CA SER A 153 -1.09 7.36 -29.89
C SER A 153 -0.81 8.87 -29.84
N ASP A 154 -1.78 9.66 -29.37
CA ASP A 154 -1.73 11.12 -29.40
C ASP A 154 -1.14 11.69 -28.09
N ILE A 155 -1.07 10.85 -27.05
CA ILE A 155 -0.57 11.23 -25.72
C ILE A 155 0.96 11.40 -25.78
N PRO A 156 1.49 12.61 -25.46
CA PRO A 156 2.91 12.92 -25.61
C PRO A 156 3.86 11.92 -24.94
N MET A 157 3.64 11.57 -23.68
CA MET A 157 4.52 10.64 -22.94
C MET A 157 4.52 9.22 -23.51
N MET A 158 3.39 8.78 -24.07
CA MET A 158 3.22 7.41 -24.56
C MET A 158 3.95 7.17 -25.89
N LYS A 159 4.38 8.19 -26.61
CA LYS A 159 5.10 8.04 -27.89
C LYS A 159 6.37 7.19 -27.77
N ASN A 160 7.05 7.32 -26.63
CA ASN A 160 8.30 6.60 -26.34
C ASN A 160 8.09 5.38 -25.42
N ILE A 161 6.89 5.21 -24.86
CA ILE A 161 6.54 4.09 -23.98
C ILE A 161 5.71 3.09 -24.79
N LYS A 162 6.36 2.03 -25.29
CA LYS A 162 5.73 1.07 -26.21
C LYS A 162 5.47 -0.27 -25.58
N SER A 163 6.37 -0.72 -24.70
CA SER A 163 6.32 -2.05 -24.08
C SER A 163 6.85 -2.03 -22.65
N ALA A 164 6.72 -3.13 -21.93
CA ALA A 164 7.30 -3.28 -20.59
C ALA A 164 8.84 -3.15 -20.58
N ALA A 165 9.52 -3.30 -21.73
CA ALA A 165 10.95 -3.00 -21.84
C ALA A 165 11.28 -1.51 -21.60
N ASP A 166 10.32 -0.63 -21.84
CA ASP A 166 10.47 0.83 -21.65
C ASP A 166 10.07 1.25 -20.22
N VAL A 167 9.72 0.29 -19.35
CA VAL A 167 9.32 0.53 -17.96
C VAL A 167 10.51 0.23 -17.04
N ASN A 168 10.86 1.20 -16.19
CA ASN A 168 11.95 1.08 -15.23
C ASN A 168 11.52 0.33 -13.97
N LEU A 169 10.28 0.54 -13.52
CA LEU A 169 9.74 -0.07 -12.30
C LEU A 169 8.26 -0.42 -12.49
N MET A 170 7.93 -1.68 -12.26
CA MET A 170 6.54 -2.15 -12.11
C MET A 170 6.17 -2.17 -10.63
N ILE A 171 5.00 -1.63 -10.30
CA ILE A 171 4.42 -1.65 -8.96
C ILE A 171 3.02 -2.24 -9.05
N SER A 172 2.78 -3.37 -8.39
CA SER A 172 1.44 -3.98 -8.35
C SER A 172 0.86 -3.99 -6.94
N PHE A 173 -0.37 -3.51 -6.78
CA PHE A 173 -1.18 -3.73 -5.58
C PHE A 173 -2.21 -4.79 -5.90
N SER A 174 -2.09 -5.99 -5.33
CA SER A 174 -3.01 -7.09 -5.66
C SER A 174 -3.45 -7.92 -4.46
N SER A 175 -4.65 -8.48 -4.56
CA SER A 175 -5.25 -9.34 -3.52
C SER A 175 -5.59 -10.76 -3.99
N GLY A 176 -5.21 -11.13 -5.21
CA GLY A 176 -5.59 -12.41 -5.82
C GLY A 176 -4.97 -12.62 -7.20
N SER A 177 -5.69 -13.29 -8.09
CA SER A 177 -5.28 -13.53 -9.48
C SER A 177 -6.18 -12.77 -10.48
N PRO A 178 -5.62 -12.10 -11.51
CA PRO A 178 -4.19 -11.95 -11.75
C PRO A 178 -3.52 -11.08 -10.67
N GLY A 179 -2.30 -11.43 -10.28
CA GLY A 179 -1.54 -10.73 -9.27
C GLY A 179 -0.04 -10.89 -9.50
N ILE A 180 0.72 -10.92 -8.40
CA ILE A 180 2.19 -10.96 -8.40
C ILE A 180 2.77 -12.09 -9.29
N PRO A 181 2.29 -13.35 -9.24
CA PRO A 181 2.87 -14.42 -10.05
C PRO A 181 2.71 -14.19 -11.56
N GLU A 182 1.56 -13.68 -12.00
CA GLU A 182 1.30 -13.37 -13.42
C GLU A 182 2.19 -12.22 -13.90
N HIS A 183 2.33 -11.16 -13.10
CA HIS A 183 3.26 -10.05 -13.40
C HIS A 183 4.70 -10.53 -13.51
N ILE A 184 5.16 -11.42 -12.63
CA ILE A 184 6.51 -12.00 -12.72
C ILE A 184 6.69 -12.79 -14.01
N ARG A 185 5.73 -13.64 -14.37
CA ARG A 185 5.84 -14.49 -15.58
C ARG A 185 5.83 -13.67 -16.85
N GLN A 186 4.98 -12.65 -16.94
CA GLN A 186 4.73 -11.92 -18.19
C GLN A 186 5.59 -10.66 -18.34
N ILE A 187 6.00 -10.02 -17.24
CA ILE A 187 6.77 -8.77 -17.25
C ILE A 187 8.21 -9.04 -16.84
N VAL A 188 8.43 -9.49 -15.60
CA VAL A 188 9.80 -9.61 -15.03
C VAL A 188 10.63 -10.63 -15.80
N THR A 189 10.09 -11.81 -16.05
CA THR A 189 10.83 -12.91 -16.70
C THR A 189 11.12 -12.62 -18.17
N VAL A 190 10.24 -11.86 -18.85
CA VAL A 190 10.33 -11.60 -20.29
C VAL A 190 11.17 -10.34 -20.59
N TYR A 191 11.01 -9.28 -19.78
CA TYR A 191 11.59 -7.96 -20.07
C TYR A 191 12.66 -7.54 -19.06
N GLY A 192 12.83 -8.26 -17.95
CA GLY A 192 13.80 -7.90 -16.91
C GLY A 192 13.42 -6.66 -16.10
N THR A 193 12.19 -6.16 -16.25
CA THR A 193 11.68 -5.00 -15.51
C THR A 193 11.72 -5.26 -14.01
N LYS A 194 12.23 -4.29 -13.23
CA LYS A 194 12.20 -4.37 -11.78
C LYS A 194 10.77 -4.39 -11.26
N PHE A 195 10.52 -5.14 -10.19
CA PHE A 195 9.16 -5.34 -9.70
C PHE A 195 9.07 -5.28 -8.18
N VAL A 196 8.19 -4.42 -7.68
CA VAL A 196 7.82 -4.37 -6.27
C VAL A 196 6.32 -4.47 -6.14
N ALA A 197 5.82 -4.98 -5.00
CA ALA A 197 4.39 -5.23 -4.87
C ALA A 197 3.83 -4.95 -3.48
N GLY A 198 2.65 -4.34 -3.44
CA GLY A 198 1.81 -4.32 -2.26
C GLY A 198 0.83 -5.48 -2.28
N MET A 199 0.69 -6.18 -1.16
CA MET A 199 -0.20 -7.33 -1.08
C MET A 199 -0.95 -7.40 0.24
N ASN A 200 -2.04 -8.18 0.27
CA ASN A 200 -2.69 -8.53 1.53
C ASN A 200 -1.82 -9.54 2.32
N SER A 201 -1.95 -9.53 3.65
CA SER A 201 -1.08 -10.36 4.50
C SER A 201 -1.17 -11.86 4.22
N VAL A 202 -2.31 -12.34 3.71
CA VAL A 202 -2.51 -13.75 3.37
C VAL A 202 -1.71 -14.20 2.14
N SER A 203 -1.31 -13.28 1.26
CA SER A 203 -0.55 -13.61 0.04
C SER A 203 0.96 -13.59 0.26
N VAL A 204 1.45 -13.14 1.42
CA VAL A 204 2.90 -12.99 1.68
C VAL A 204 3.63 -14.31 1.52
N SER A 205 3.19 -15.36 2.22
CA SER A 205 3.86 -16.67 2.20
C SER A 205 3.92 -17.29 0.81
N ALA A 206 2.89 -17.06 -0.02
CA ALA A 206 2.85 -17.56 -1.40
C ALA A 206 3.83 -16.80 -2.31
N ASN A 207 4.19 -15.56 -1.98
CA ASN A 207 5.06 -14.71 -2.80
C ASN A 207 6.50 -14.58 -2.26
N THR A 208 6.77 -15.00 -1.02
CA THR A 208 8.12 -15.05 -0.45
C THR A 208 9.16 -15.78 -1.32
N PRO A 209 8.83 -16.89 -2.02
CA PRO A 209 9.80 -17.54 -2.90
C PRO A 209 10.30 -16.62 -4.03
N TYR A 210 9.42 -15.78 -4.58
CA TYR A 210 9.80 -14.81 -5.63
C TYR A 210 10.70 -13.70 -5.09
N TYR A 211 10.45 -13.26 -3.85
CA TYR A 211 11.31 -12.30 -3.15
C TYR A 211 12.70 -12.88 -2.92
N ASN A 212 12.78 -14.10 -2.40
CA ASN A 212 14.04 -14.79 -2.15
C ASN A 212 14.83 -15.09 -3.44
N ALA A 213 14.12 -15.34 -4.55
CA ALA A 213 14.72 -15.53 -5.87
C ALA A 213 15.16 -14.22 -6.56
N GLY A 214 14.87 -13.05 -5.97
CA GLY A 214 15.17 -11.74 -6.55
C GLY A 214 14.26 -11.32 -7.71
N GLN A 215 13.17 -12.06 -7.96
CA GLN A 215 12.16 -11.72 -8.97
C GLN A 215 11.14 -10.68 -8.46
N LEU A 216 11.08 -10.49 -7.14
CA LEU A 216 10.35 -9.43 -6.44
C LEU A 216 11.35 -8.71 -5.54
N GLN A 217 11.64 -7.43 -5.82
CA GLN A 217 12.73 -6.70 -5.19
C GLN A 217 12.38 -6.22 -3.77
N GLY A 218 11.09 -6.04 -3.51
CA GLY A 218 10.54 -5.61 -2.22
C GLY A 218 9.02 -5.72 -2.21
N TYR A 219 8.43 -5.78 -1.01
CA TYR A 219 6.99 -5.85 -0.87
C TYR A 219 6.46 -5.19 0.40
N LEU A 220 5.20 -4.74 0.32
CA LEU A 220 4.44 -4.21 1.44
C LEU A 220 3.43 -5.26 1.93
N ASN A 221 3.50 -5.59 3.22
CA ASN A 221 2.65 -6.59 3.85
C ASN A 221 1.41 -5.95 4.51
N GLY A 222 0.29 -5.96 3.79
CA GLY A 222 -1.00 -5.54 4.32
C GLY A 222 -0.97 -4.13 4.90
N LEU A 223 -1.77 -3.90 5.94
CA LEU A 223 -1.84 -2.60 6.60
C LEU A 223 -0.52 -2.20 7.27
N ARG A 224 0.23 -3.18 7.78
CA ARG A 224 1.54 -2.93 8.41
C ARG A 224 2.54 -2.37 7.40
N GLY A 225 2.62 -2.96 6.21
CA GLY A 225 3.50 -2.48 5.14
C GLY A 225 3.15 -1.06 4.70
N ALA A 226 1.86 -0.69 4.69
CA ALA A 226 1.47 0.69 4.44
C ALA A 226 1.99 1.66 5.51
N ALA A 227 1.87 1.30 6.80
CA ALA A 227 2.35 2.12 7.90
C ALA A 227 3.89 2.26 7.88
N GLU A 228 4.60 1.17 7.59
CA GLU A 228 6.05 1.18 7.39
C GLU A 228 6.45 2.15 6.27
N TYR A 229 5.72 2.14 5.15
CA TYR A 229 5.97 3.04 4.02
C TYR A 229 5.64 4.51 4.32
N GLU A 230 4.53 4.78 5.01
CA GLU A 230 4.17 6.13 5.49
C GLU A 230 5.24 6.71 6.42
N MET A 231 5.77 5.88 7.33
CA MET A 231 6.88 6.29 8.21
C MET A 231 8.17 6.56 7.43
N LEU A 232 8.51 5.73 6.44
CA LEU A 232 9.68 5.97 5.57
C LEU A 232 9.56 7.29 4.80
N ASN A 233 8.35 7.65 4.37
CA ASN A 233 8.05 8.94 3.75
C ASN A 233 8.07 10.13 4.72
N ASN A 234 8.19 9.91 6.04
CA ASN A 234 7.92 10.92 7.07
C ASN A 234 6.55 11.59 6.91
N ASP A 235 5.56 10.83 6.44
CA ASP A 235 4.20 11.29 6.16
C ASP A 235 3.18 10.34 6.82
N PRO A 236 3.04 10.39 8.17
CA PRO A 236 2.12 9.51 8.89
C PRO A 236 0.68 9.68 8.40
N GLY A 237 0.07 8.58 7.97
CA GLY A 237 -1.26 8.56 7.39
C GLY A 237 -2.22 7.59 8.09
N PRO A 238 -3.30 7.20 7.41
CA PRO A 238 -4.32 6.30 7.96
C PRO A 238 -3.76 4.94 8.42
N ALA A 239 -2.70 4.43 7.78
CA ALA A 239 -2.12 3.15 8.19
C ALA A 239 -1.35 3.27 9.50
N THR A 240 -0.54 4.33 9.64
CA THR A 240 0.19 4.65 10.87
C THR A 240 -0.79 4.90 12.03
N ALA A 241 -1.87 5.66 11.79
CA ALA A 241 -2.93 5.87 12.79
C ALA A 241 -3.59 4.55 13.25
N SER A 242 -3.82 3.63 12.31
CA SER A 242 -4.38 2.32 12.62
C SER A 242 -3.40 1.47 13.44
N MET A 243 -2.11 1.50 13.11
CA MET A 243 -1.05 0.80 13.86
C MET A 243 -0.85 1.37 15.26
N ASP A 244 -0.92 2.69 15.41
CA ASP A 244 -0.89 3.34 16.71
C ASP A 244 -2.09 2.92 17.55
N SER A 245 -3.31 2.96 16.98
CA SER A 245 -4.53 2.53 17.68
C SER A 245 -4.43 1.08 18.18
N LEU A 246 -3.90 0.16 17.38
CA LEU A 246 -3.62 -1.22 17.80
C LEU A 246 -2.61 -1.28 18.94
N SER A 247 -1.52 -0.52 18.86
CA SER A 247 -0.48 -0.48 19.89
C SER A 247 -1.02 0.07 21.22
N PHE A 248 -1.77 1.18 21.17
CA PHE A 248 -2.45 1.75 22.33
C PHE A 248 -3.52 0.80 22.90
N SER A 249 -4.23 0.05 22.06
CA SER A 249 -5.15 -1.01 22.51
C SER A 249 -4.42 -2.03 23.38
N HIS A 250 -3.28 -2.55 22.89
CA HIS A 250 -2.49 -3.54 23.61
C HIS A 250 -1.90 -2.98 24.90
N LEU A 251 -1.35 -1.77 24.87
CA LEU A 251 -0.83 -1.10 26.07
C LEU A 251 -1.92 -0.91 27.13
N THR A 252 -3.14 -0.54 26.71
CA THR A 252 -4.28 -0.37 27.60
C THR A 252 -4.67 -1.69 28.27
N VAL A 253 -4.73 -2.78 27.49
CA VAL A 253 -5.01 -4.13 28.04
C VAL A 253 -3.93 -4.55 29.03
N ILE A 254 -2.65 -4.34 28.71
CA ILE A 254 -1.53 -4.64 29.61
C ILE A 254 -1.65 -3.84 30.91
N LEU A 255 -1.95 -2.54 30.82
CA LEU A 255 -2.17 -1.68 31.99
C LEU A 255 -3.29 -2.20 32.87
N PHE A 256 -4.42 -2.63 32.30
CA PHE A 256 -5.52 -3.21 33.08
C PHE A 256 -5.16 -4.54 33.73
N ILE A 257 -4.38 -5.40 33.06
CA ILE A 257 -3.87 -6.63 33.66
C ILE A 257 -2.97 -6.30 34.87
N LEU A 258 -2.06 -5.33 34.74
CA LEU A 258 -1.18 -4.90 35.82
C LEU A 258 -1.98 -4.31 37.00
N LEU A 259 -2.92 -3.41 36.73
CA LEU A 259 -3.78 -2.82 37.75
C LEU A 259 -4.64 -3.89 38.46
N GLY A 260 -5.17 -4.85 37.70
CA GLY A 260 -5.91 -5.99 38.24
C GLY A 260 -5.05 -6.88 39.15
N ASN A 261 -3.81 -7.18 38.73
CA ASN A 261 -2.86 -7.95 39.53
C ASN A 261 -2.47 -7.20 40.81
N ILE A 262 -2.18 -5.89 40.72
CA ILE A 262 -1.88 -5.06 41.90
C ILE A 262 -3.08 -5.07 42.86
N ALA A 263 -4.30 -4.87 42.35
CA ALA A 263 -5.51 -4.91 43.17
C ALA A 263 -5.75 -6.28 43.83
N TYR A 264 -5.38 -7.37 43.14
CA TYR A 264 -5.46 -8.73 43.68
C TYR A 264 -4.46 -8.94 44.84
N PHE A 265 -3.19 -8.60 44.65
CA PHE A 265 -2.14 -8.85 45.65
C PHE A 265 -2.17 -7.89 46.84
N THR A 266 -2.73 -6.70 46.66
CA THR A 266 -2.84 -5.71 47.73
C THR A 266 -4.11 -5.86 48.58
N ASN A 267 -5.06 -6.72 48.20
CA ASN A 267 -6.27 -6.95 48.97
C ASN A 267 -6.06 -8.00 50.08
N PRO A 268 -6.07 -7.62 51.38
CA PRO A 268 -5.76 -8.53 52.48
C PRO A 268 -6.81 -9.64 52.69
N ASP A 269 -8.07 -9.40 52.29
CA ASP A 269 -9.21 -10.29 52.57
C ASP A 269 -9.21 -11.59 51.75
N ARG A 270 -8.27 -11.77 50.82
CA ARG A 270 -8.15 -12.98 49.99
C ARG A 270 -6.87 -13.78 50.21
N LYS A 271 -5.99 -13.38 51.13
CA LYS A 271 -4.76 -14.14 51.43
C LYS A 271 -5.01 -15.42 52.26
N ASN A 272 -6.22 -15.60 52.79
CA ASN A 272 -6.62 -16.74 53.64
C ASN A 272 -7.77 -17.59 53.05
N ARG A 273 -7.89 -17.68 51.72
CA ARG A 273 -8.77 -18.63 51.03
C ARG A 273 -8.05 -19.33 49.91
#